data_AF-A0A438EG02-F1
#
_entry.id   AF-A0A438EG02-F1
#
_cell.length_a   1.000
_cell.length_b   1.000
_cell.length_c   1.000
_cell.angle_alpha   90.00
_cell.angle_beta   90.00
_cell.angle_gamma   90.00
#
_symmetry.space_group_name_H-M   'P 1'
#
loop_
_entity.id
_entity.type
_entity.pdbx_description
1 polymer ?
#
loop_
_entity_poly.entity_id
_entity_poly.type
_entity_poly.pdbx_seq_one_letter_code
_entity_poly.pdbx_strand_id
1 'polypeptide(L)'
;MVEQVERKPQKEGAMVEPLDIVTYYREGVRNNITEGRSERISMEGRRMNQVPLFSSARELGNLIVTSNLIDSALTKILELQRDQTALLSPVQYRVYYPSPKCTIVAFVSSPDCTQNPLPGQGDLVPSPLFDFLCTEEYKSVSINRAALTLFTSLHDHLSELKTQVKI
;
A
#
# COMPACT_ATOMS: atom_id res chain seq x y z
N MET A 1 -48.73 -2.21 -28.36
CA MET A 1 -47.72 -3.22 -28.72
C MET A 1 -46.42 -2.78 -28.06
N VAL A 2 -46.10 -3.35 -26.90
CA VAL A 2 -44.98 -2.95 -26.03
C VAL A 2 -43.85 -3.94 -26.24
N GLU A 3 -42.74 -3.46 -26.75
CA GLU A 3 -41.53 -4.23 -27.02
C GLU A 3 -40.73 -4.35 -25.71
N GLN A 4 -40.51 -5.59 -25.28
CA GLN A 4 -39.72 -5.91 -24.09
C GLN A 4 -38.23 -5.83 -24.42
N VAL A 5 -37.51 -4.96 -23.71
CA VAL A 5 -36.04 -4.88 -23.77
C VAL A 5 -35.45 -5.92 -22.82
N GLU A 6 -34.87 -6.97 -23.40
CA GLU A 6 -34.09 -7.99 -22.70
C GLU A 6 -32.77 -7.38 -22.20
N ARG A 7 -32.61 -7.24 -20.88
CA ARG A 7 -31.37 -6.76 -20.26
C ARG A 7 -30.35 -7.90 -20.18
N LYS A 8 -29.31 -7.85 -21.01
CA LYS A 8 -28.11 -8.70 -20.86
C LYS A 8 -27.28 -8.30 -19.62
N PRO A 9 -26.64 -9.27 -18.94
CA PRO A 9 -25.94 -9.02 -17.69
C PRO A 9 -24.67 -8.18 -17.89
N GLN A 10 -24.46 -7.27 -16.95
CA GLN A 10 -23.28 -6.44 -16.78
C GLN A 10 -22.10 -7.36 -16.43
N LYS A 11 -21.03 -7.35 -17.23
CA LYS A 11 -19.82 -8.13 -16.93
C LYS A 11 -19.16 -7.60 -15.66
N GLU A 12 -19.13 -8.46 -14.65
CA GLU A 12 -18.29 -8.43 -13.46
C GLU A 12 -16.84 -8.04 -13.82
N GLY A 13 -16.26 -7.15 -13.03
CA GLY A 13 -14.87 -6.74 -13.17
C GLY A 13 -13.95 -7.93 -12.88
N ALA A 14 -13.27 -8.42 -13.91
CA ALA A 14 -12.23 -9.42 -13.74
C ALA A 14 -11.06 -8.80 -12.95
N MET A 15 -10.70 -9.45 -11.84
CA MET A 15 -9.53 -9.13 -11.04
C MET A 15 -8.27 -9.41 -11.87
N VAL A 16 -7.56 -8.35 -12.26
CA VAL A 16 -6.29 -8.45 -12.99
C VAL A 16 -5.19 -8.83 -12.00
N GLU A 17 -4.45 -9.90 -12.26
CA GLU A 17 -3.36 -10.33 -11.39
C GLU A 17 -2.24 -9.27 -11.33
N PRO A 18 -1.64 -9.03 -10.15
CA PRO A 18 -0.54 -8.08 -10.00
C PRO A 18 0.66 -8.35 -10.93
N LEU A 19 0.89 -9.61 -11.31
CA LEU A 19 1.93 -10.01 -12.25
C LEU A 19 1.68 -9.46 -13.67
N ASP A 20 0.44 -9.39 -14.13
CA ASP A 20 0.11 -8.83 -15.45
C ASP A 20 0.40 -7.33 -15.51
N ILE A 21 0.17 -6.62 -14.41
CA ILE A 21 0.48 -5.18 -14.28
C ILE A 21 1.99 -4.96 -14.37
N VAL A 22 2.79 -5.76 -13.65
CA VAL A 22 4.26 -5.65 -13.68
C VAL A 22 4.81 -5.98 -15.08
N THR A 23 4.21 -6.95 -15.76
CA THR A 23 4.59 -7.34 -17.12
C THR A 23 4.30 -6.21 -18.11
N TYR A 24 3.14 -5.55 -17.98
CA TYR A 24 2.76 -4.40 -18.79
C TYR A 24 3.76 -3.23 -18.68
N TYR A 25 4.20 -2.88 -17.48
CA TYR A 25 5.21 -1.82 -17.30
C TYR A 25 6.60 -2.24 -17.79
N ARG A 26 6.96 -3.52 -17.67
CA ARG A 26 8.26 -4.05 -18.14
C ARG A 26 8.35 -4.08 -19.67
N GLU A 27 7.27 -4.43 -20.35
CA GLU A 27 7.19 -4.44 -21.82
C GLU A 27 7.10 -3.02 -22.38
N GLY A 28 6.34 -2.13 -21.72
CA GLY A 28 6.23 -0.72 -22.10
C GLY A 28 7.54 0.06 -22.04
N VAL A 29 8.46 -0.29 -21.12
CA VAL A 29 9.78 0.35 -21.00
C VAL A 29 10.79 -0.20 -22.02
N ARG A 30 10.69 -1.48 -22.39
CA ARG A 30 11.65 -2.14 -23.30
C ARG A 30 11.53 -1.62 -24.74
N ASN A 31 10.35 -1.18 -25.15
CA ASN A 31 10.06 -0.78 -26.53
C ASN A 31 10.55 0.64 -26.88
N ASN A 32 11.05 1.42 -25.91
CA ASN A 32 11.36 2.85 -26.10
C ASN A 32 12.86 3.18 -26.09
N ILE A 33 13.75 2.20 -25.89
CA ILE A 33 15.21 2.45 -25.71
C ILE A 33 16.06 1.89 -26.87
N THR A 34 15.49 1.18 -27.84
CA THR A 34 16.23 0.72 -29.03
C THR A 34 15.56 1.17 -30.31
N GLU A 35 15.95 2.36 -30.81
CA GLU A 35 15.74 2.74 -32.21
C GLU A 35 16.43 1.73 -33.14
N GLY A 36 15.75 1.26 -34.19
CA GLY A 36 16.40 0.53 -35.27
C GLY A 36 15.48 -0.32 -36.15
N ARG A 37 14.79 0.33 -37.09
CA ARG A 37 14.30 -0.17 -38.41
C ARG A 37 13.66 -1.57 -38.51
N SER A 38 12.45 -1.55 -39.08
CA SER A 38 12.02 -2.29 -40.30
C SER A 38 10.81 -3.23 -40.14
N GLU A 39 9.84 -2.89 -41.00
CA GLU A 39 8.80 -3.71 -41.63
C GLU A 39 7.51 -4.11 -40.88
N ARG A 40 6.45 -3.44 -41.34
CA ARG A 40 5.15 -4.00 -41.75
C ARG A 40 4.27 -4.57 -40.66
N ILE A 41 3.44 -3.68 -40.09
CA ILE A 41 2.03 -4.00 -39.85
C ILE A 41 1.19 -2.80 -40.28
N SER A 42 0.55 -2.89 -41.45
CA SER A 42 -0.59 -2.04 -41.78
C SER A 42 -1.71 -2.37 -40.81
N MET A 43 -2.12 -1.41 -39.99
CA MET A 43 -3.48 -1.33 -39.49
C MET A 43 -3.99 0.09 -39.63
N GLU A 44 -4.53 0.33 -40.82
CA GLU A 44 -5.58 1.28 -41.12
C GLU A 44 -6.62 1.35 -39.99
N GLY A 45 -6.95 2.56 -39.55
CA GLY A 45 -8.30 2.86 -39.06
C GLY A 45 -8.68 2.44 -37.63
N ARG A 46 -7.88 2.75 -36.60
CA ARG A 46 -8.45 3.10 -35.28
C ARG A 46 -7.68 4.26 -34.67
N ARG A 47 -8.29 5.44 -34.70
CA ARG A 47 -7.97 6.56 -33.81
C ARG A 47 -8.06 6.03 -32.38
N MET A 48 -6.92 5.59 -31.85
CA MET A 48 -6.75 5.42 -30.41
C MET A 48 -6.89 6.82 -29.83
N ASN A 49 -8.06 7.13 -29.28
CA ASN A 49 -8.11 8.08 -28.20
C ASN A 49 -7.27 7.44 -27.08
N GLN A 50 -5.97 7.73 -27.08
CA GLN A 50 -5.15 7.51 -25.90
C GLN A 50 -5.76 8.41 -24.83
N VAL A 51 -6.66 7.85 -24.03
CA VAL A 51 -7.00 8.46 -22.74
C VAL A 51 -5.68 8.49 -21.99
N PRO A 52 -5.13 9.67 -21.63
CA PRO A 52 -3.87 9.71 -20.91
C PRO A 52 -4.09 9.01 -19.57
N LEU A 53 -3.57 7.80 -19.43
CA LEU A 53 -3.64 7.08 -18.17
C LEU A 53 -2.66 7.77 -17.19
N PHE A 54 -3.22 8.64 -16.35
CA PHE A 54 -2.63 9.21 -15.14
C PHE A 54 -1.29 9.99 -15.30
N SER A 55 -1.36 11.26 -15.73
CA SER A 55 -0.28 12.23 -15.46
C SER A 55 -0.08 12.42 -13.95
N SER A 56 -1.16 12.42 -13.18
CA SER A 56 -1.16 12.63 -11.72
C SER A 56 -0.43 11.53 -10.93
N ALA A 57 -0.55 10.26 -11.33
CA ALA A 57 0.16 9.17 -10.65
C ALA A 57 1.68 9.27 -10.85
N ARG A 58 2.12 9.65 -12.06
CA ARG A 58 3.53 9.88 -12.36
C ARG A 58 4.08 11.10 -11.61
N GLU A 59 3.33 12.19 -11.58
CA GLU A 59 3.69 13.40 -10.82
C GLU A 59 3.79 13.10 -9.32
N LEU A 60 2.83 12.36 -8.76
CA LEU A 60 2.86 11.92 -7.36
C LEU A 60 4.04 10.98 -7.07
N GLY A 61 4.29 10.01 -7.94
CA GLY A 61 5.45 9.12 -7.81
C GLY A 61 6.77 9.89 -7.81
N ASN A 62 6.91 10.85 -8.74
CA ASN A 62 8.08 11.73 -8.79
C ASN A 62 8.21 12.57 -7.52
N LEU A 63 7.10 13.11 -7.00
CA LEU A 63 7.11 13.88 -5.75
C LEU A 63 7.60 13.01 -4.58
N ILE A 64 7.06 11.80 -4.43
CA ILE A 64 7.43 10.90 -3.34
C ILE A 64 8.92 10.55 -3.42
N VAL A 65 9.43 10.19 -4.61
CA VAL A 65 10.85 9.83 -4.79
C VAL A 65 11.77 11.03 -4.57
N THR A 66 11.42 12.21 -5.09
CA THR A 66 12.26 13.42 -4.94
C THR A 66 12.20 14.01 -3.53
N SER A 67 11.17 13.71 -2.75
CA SER A 67 11.00 14.22 -1.38
C SER A 67 11.94 13.62 -0.34
N ASN A 68 12.73 12.59 -0.68
CA ASN A 68 13.58 11.80 0.23
C ASN A 68 12.88 11.15 1.44
N LEU A 69 11.54 11.23 1.51
CA LEU A 69 10.74 10.71 2.62
C LEU A 69 10.85 9.18 2.74
N ILE A 70 10.81 8.47 1.60
CA ILE A 70 10.97 7.00 1.57
C ILE A 70 12.33 6.61 2.12
N ASP A 71 13.42 7.20 1.59
CA ASP A 71 14.78 6.86 2.00
C ASP A 71 15.01 7.16 3.49
N SER A 72 14.49 8.29 3.96
CA SER A 72 14.56 8.67 5.39
C SER A 72 13.83 7.67 6.26
N ALA A 73 12.58 7.34 5.94
CA ALA A 73 11.75 6.41 6.70
C ALA A 73 12.34 4.99 6.71
N LEU A 74 12.76 4.47 5.55
CA LEU A 74 13.39 3.15 5.44
C LEU A 74 14.69 3.06 6.23
N THR A 75 15.54 4.08 6.16
CA THR A 75 16.77 4.14 6.95
C THR A 75 16.46 4.03 8.44
N LYS A 76 15.40 4.70 8.93
CA LYS A 76 15.01 4.66 10.35
C LYS A 76 14.42 3.31 10.77
N ILE A 77 13.65 2.67 9.91
CA ILE A 77 13.17 1.29 10.13
C ILE A 77 14.35 0.32 10.22
N LEU A 78 15.31 0.40 9.30
CA LEU A 78 16.49 -0.47 9.29
C LEU A 78 17.42 -0.23 10.49
N GLU A 79 17.61 1.03 10.90
CA GLU A 79 18.31 1.36 12.16
C GLU A 79 17.61 0.70 13.35
N LEU A 80 16.29 0.85 13.48
CA LEU A 80 15.51 0.26 14.57
C LEU A 80 15.57 -1.27 14.57
N GLN A 81 15.56 -1.90 13.38
CA GLN A 81 15.62 -3.35 13.24
C GLN A 81 16.99 -3.93 13.66
N ARG A 82 18.11 -3.24 13.38
CA ARG A 82 19.44 -3.70 13.84
C ARG A 82 19.59 -3.63 15.36
N ASP A 83 18.99 -2.62 15.98
CA ASP A 83 18.99 -2.43 17.44
C ASP A 83 18.15 -3.50 18.18
N GLN A 84 17.34 -4.29 17.46
CA GLN A 84 16.45 -5.31 18.02
C GLN A 84 17.18 -6.52 18.64
N THR A 85 18.52 -6.58 18.54
CA THR A 85 19.36 -7.72 18.95
C THR A 85 19.35 -8.07 20.46
N ALA A 86 18.52 -7.42 21.30
CA ALA A 86 18.52 -7.65 22.75
C ALA A 86 17.16 -7.57 23.49
N LEU A 87 15.99 -7.38 22.85
CA LEU A 87 14.73 -7.08 23.56
C LEU A 87 13.61 -8.11 23.35
N LEU A 88 12.89 -8.39 24.47
CA LEU A 88 11.81 -9.39 24.62
C LEU A 88 10.42 -8.91 24.15
N SER A 89 10.29 -7.68 23.66
CA SER A 89 8.99 -7.08 23.31
C SER A 89 8.53 -7.46 21.90
N PRO A 90 7.27 -7.87 21.69
CA PRO A 90 6.75 -8.24 20.37
C PRO A 90 6.75 -7.11 19.33
N VAL A 91 6.69 -5.85 19.78
CA VAL A 91 6.81 -4.67 18.92
C VAL A 91 7.66 -3.63 19.63
N GLN A 92 8.53 -3.00 18.87
CA GLN A 92 9.33 -1.86 19.29
C GLN A 92 9.02 -0.68 18.38
N TYR A 93 8.99 0.52 18.97
CA TYR A 93 8.88 1.75 18.20
C TYR A 93 9.95 2.73 18.63
N ARG A 94 10.28 3.66 17.73
CA ARG A 94 11.15 4.79 18.03
C ARG A 94 10.68 6.03 17.27
N VAL A 95 10.78 7.18 17.95
CA VAL A 95 10.46 8.49 17.38
C VAL A 95 11.76 9.14 16.92
N TYR A 96 11.76 9.64 15.70
CA TYR A 96 12.87 10.33 15.07
C TYR A 96 12.42 11.73 14.62
N TYR A 97 13.32 12.70 14.78
CA TYR A 97 13.10 14.09 14.41
C TYR A 97 14.10 14.51 13.31
N PRO A 98 13.97 14.01 12.07
CA PRO A 98 14.91 14.32 10.99
C PRO A 98 14.93 15.81 10.62
N SER A 99 13.83 16.53 10.85
CA SER A 99 13.79 17.99 10.71
C SER A 99 12.69 18.59 11.60
N PRO A 100 12.68 19.92 11.84
CA PRO A 100 11.62 20.57 12.62
C PRO A 100 10.21 20.41 12.02
N LYS A 101 10.10 20.05 10.73
CA LYS A 101 8.84 19.90 10.00
C LYS A 101 8.41 18.44 9.83
N CYS A 102 9.25 17.48 10.20
CA CYS A 102 9.01 16.07 9.96
C CYS A 102 9.38 15.27 11.21
N THR A 103 8.39 14.56 11.74
CA THR A 103 8.58 13.55 12.78
C THR A 103 8.28 12.19 12.15
N ILE A 104 9.18 11.23 12.32
CA ILE A 104 9.02 9.86 11.85
C ILE A 104 8.86 8.96 13.07
N VAL A 105 7.76 8.22 13.15
CA VAL A 105 7.56 7.17 14.13
C VAL A 105 7.72 5.83 13.41
N ALA A 106 8.79 5.10 13.70
CA ALA A 106 9.05 3.79 13.11
C ALA A 106 8.60 2.68 14.07
N PHE A 107 8.02 1.62 13.52
CA PHE A 107 7.61 0.42 14.25
C PHE A 107 8.29 -0.80 13.64
N VAL A 108 8.75 -1.72 14.48
CA VAL A 108 9.27 -3.03 14.07
C VAL A 108 8.66 -4.10 14.97
N SER A 109 8.25 -5.23 14.40
CA SER A 109 7.78 -6.40 15.14
C SER A 109 8.90 -7.41 15.35
N SER A 110 8.82 -8.20 16.42
CA SER A 110 9.68 -9.35 16.71
C SER A 110 8.81 -10.58 17.02
N PRO A 111 9.09 -11.75 16.41
CA PRO A 111 10.06 -11.97 15.35
C PRO A 111 9.65 -11.27 14.04
N ASP A 112 10.55 -11.21 13.06
CA ASP A 112 10.24 -10.76 11.71
C ASP A 112 9.07 -11.59 11.17
N CYS A 113 7.89 -10.96 11.03
CA CYS A 113 6.65 -11.62 10.64
C CYS A 113 6.65 -12.06 9.16
N THR A 114 7.66 -11.65 8.39
CA THR A 114 7.90 -12.17 7.03
C THR A 114 8.55 -13.55 7.06
N GLN A 115 9.38 -13.82 8.08
CA GLN A 115 10.06 -15.11 8.26
C GLN A 115 9.36 -16.03 9.24
N ASN A 116 8.68 -15.46 10.24
CA ASN A 116 7.98 -16.18 11.30
C ASN A 116 6.57 -15.62 11.43
N PRO A 117 5.61 -16.11 10.62
CA PRO A 117 4.26 -15.59 10.64
C PRO A 117 3.61 -15.72 12.02
N LEU A 118 2.92 -14.66 12.45
CA LEU A 118 2.22 -14.66 13.74
C LEU A 118 0.95 -15.53 13.66
N PRO A 119 0.53 -16.15 14.78
CA PRO A 119 -0.75 -16.86 14.83
C PRO A 119 -1.92 -15.93 14.45
N GLY A 120 -2.67 -16.30 13.41
CA GLY A 120 -3.78 -15.48 12.90
C GLY A 120 -3.38 -14.34 11.96
N GLN A 121 -2.17 -14.35 11.40
CA GLN A 121 -1.75 -13.38 10.37
C GLN A 121 -2.55 -13.49 9.05
N GLY A 122 -3.30 -14.57 8.81
CA GLY A 122 -4.24 -14.66 7.69
C GLY A 122 -5.68 -14.31 8.08
N ASP A 123 -5.97 -14.19 9.37
CA ASP A 123 -7.33 -14.09 9.87
C ASP A 123 -7.77 -12.63 9.92
N LEU A 124 -8.95 -12.36 9.36
CA LEU A 124 -9.61 -11.07 9.48
C LEU A 124 -10.67 -11.17 10.57
N VAL A 125 -10.59 -10.29 11.57
CA VAL A 125 -11.54 -10.22 12.67
C VAL A 125 -12.25 -8.87 12.66
N PRO A 126 -13.57 -8.82 12.92
CA PRO A 126 -14.26 -7.56 13.13
C PRO A 126 -13.62 -6.81 14.30
N SER A 127 -13.36 -5.52 14.13
CA SER A 127 -12.76 -4.69 15.18
C SER A 127 -13.69 -3.56 15.61
N PRO A 128 -14.16 -3.55 16.87
CA PRO A 128 -14.95 -2.45 17.43
C PRO A 128 -14.10 -1.22 17.81
N LEU A 129 -12.76 -1.32 17.72
CA LEU A 129 -11.86 -0.21 18.05
C LEU A 129 -11.86 0.89 16.98
N PHE A 130 -12.35 0.58 15.77
CA PHE A 130 -12.29 1.45 14.61
C PHE A 130 -13.67 1.74 14.03
N ASP A 131 -14.67 1.92 14.88
CA ASP A 131 -16.05 2.22 14.47
C ASP A 131 -16.15 3.48 13.59
N PHE A 132 -15.18 4.41 13.71
CA PHE A 132 -15.09 5.60 12.86
C PHE A 132 -14.77 5.30 11.38
N LEU A 133 -14.28 4.09 11.07
CA LEU A 133 -14.06 3.63 9.70
C LEU A 133 -15.34 3.04 9.08
N CYS A 134 -16.37 2.76 9.89
CA CYS A 134 -17.64 2.24 9.41
C CYS A 134 -18.44 3.33 8.70
N THR A 135 -19.22 2.93 7.70
CA THR A 135 -20.17 3.80 6.99
C THR A 135 -21.59 3.25 7.14
N GLU A 136 -22.58 3.98 6.64
CA GLU A 136 -23.98 3.49 6.63
C GLU A 136 -24.12 2.18 5.86
N GLU A 137 -23.33 2.01 4.80
CA GLU A 137 -23.30 0.82 3.95
C GLU A 137 -22.43 -0.30 4.55
N TYR A 138 -21.30 0.06 5.18
CA TYR A 138 -20.35 -0.89 5.76
C TYR A 138 -20.27 -0.76 7.28
N LYS A 139 -21.08 -1.54 7.97
CA LYS A 139 -21.26 -1.45 9.43
C LYS A 139 -20.16 -2.11 10.27
N SER A 140 -19.23 -2.81 9.62
CA SER A 140 -18.14 -3.50 10.31
C SER A 140 -16.87 -3.47 9.48
N VAL A 141 -15.74 -3.20 10.12
CA VAL A 141 -14.41 -3.30 9.51
C VAL A 141 -13.69 -4.52 10.06
N SER A 142 -13.16 -5.34 9.15
CA SER A 142 -12.36 -6.49 9.49
C SER A 142 -10.88 -6.16 9.34
N ILE A 143 -10.10 -6.42 10.40
CA ILE A 143 -8.67 -6.13 10.47
C ILE A 143 -7.92 -7.44 10.71
N ASN A 144 -6.69 -7.51 10.24
CA ASN A 144 -5.79 -8.61 10.54
C ASN A 144 -5.69 -8.87 12.06
N ARG A 145 -5.98 -10.10 12.48
CA ARG A 145 -6.02 -10.48 13.90
C ARG A 145 -4.68 -10.30 14.59
N ALA A 146 -3.59 -10.69 13.94
CA ALA A 146 -2.24 -10.55 14.50
C ALA A 146 -1.88 -9.06 14.68
N ALA A 147 -2.12 -8.23 13.67
CA ALA A 147 -1.88 -6.79 13.76
C ALA A 147 -2.73 -6.12 14.86
N LEU A 148 -4.01 -6.51 14.98
CA LEU A 148 -4.90 -6.00 16.02
C LEU A 148 -4.44 -6.39 17.43
N THR A 149 -3.95 -7.62 17.58
CA THR A 149 -3.41 -8.12 18.86
C THR A 149 -2.17 -7.33 19.28
N LEU A 150 -1.24 -7.11 18.34
CA LEU A 150 -0.04 -6.29 18.57
C LEU A 150 -0.36 -4.83 18.87
N PHE A 151 -1.34 -4.26 18.18
CA PHE A 151 -1.80 -2.90 18.43
C PHE A 151 -2.40 -2.77 19.85
N THR A 152 -3.23 -3.73 20.24
CA THR A 152 -3.89 -3.73 21.56
C THR A 152 -2.88 -3.90 22.69
N SER A 153 -1.86 -4.74 22.53
CA SER A 153 -0.82 -4.93 23.54
C SER A 153 0.07 -3.68 23.74
N LEU A 154 0.14 -2.80 22.75
CA LEU A 154 0.88 -1.54 22.80
C LEU A 154 0.01 -0.33 23.20
N HIS A 155 -1.28 -0.51 23.49
CA HIS A 155 -2.23 0.58 23.62
C HIS A 155 -1.76 1.67 24.61
N ASP A 156 -1.24 1.29 25.79
CA ASP A 156 -0.78 2.23 26.79
C ASP A 156 0.44 3.05 26.32
N HIS A 157 1.39 2.39 25.67
CA HIS A 157 2.57 3.03 25.08
C HIS A 157 2.20 3.98 23.93
N LEU A 158 1.21 3.59 23.10
CA LEU A 158 0.70 4.43 22.03
C LEU A 158 -0.07 5.65 22.56
N SER A 159 -0.77 5.50 23.69
CA SER A 159 -1.45 6.60 24.37
C SER A 159 -0.44 7.63 24.88
N GLU A 160 0.66 7.17 25.49
CA GLU A 160 1.76 8.05 25.87
C GLU A 160 2.38 8.74 24.64
N LEU A 161 2.66 7.97 23.58
CA LEU A 161 3.23 8.50 22.34
C LEU A 161 2.35 9.58 21.72
N LYS A 162 1.02 9.43 21.76
CA LYS A 162 0.06 10.44 21.29
C LYS A 162 0.20 11.78 22.04
N THR A 163 0.64 11.77 23.30
CA THR A 163 0.92 13.01 24.04
C THR A 163 2.27 13.63 23.67
N GLN A 164 3.25 12.81 23.27
CA GLN A 164 4.60 13.25 22.91
C GLN A 164 4.66 13.82 21.48
N VAL A 165 4.00 13.16 20.55
CA VAL A 165 3.86 13.64 19.17
C VAL A 165 2.73 14.65 19.17
N LYS A 166 3.02 15.92 18.86
CA LYS A 166 2.00 16.94 18.61
C LYS A 166 1.28 16.61 17.30
N ILE A 167 0.35 15.65 17.35
CA ILE A 167 -0.56 15.28 16.26
C ILE A 167 -1.80 16.16 16.34
#